data_AF-A0A0P9SFH1-F1
#
_entry.id   AF-A0A0P9SFH1-F1
#
_cell.length_a   1.000
_cell.length_b   1.000
_cell.length_c   1.000
_cell.angle_alpha   90.00
_cell.angle_beta   90.00
_cell.angle_gamma   90.00
#
_symmetry.space_group_name_H-M   'P 1'
#
loop_
_entity.id
_entity.type
_entity.pdbx_description
1 polymer ?
#
loop_
_entity_poly.entity_id
_entity_poly.type
_entity_poly.pdbx_seq_one_letter_code
_entity_poly.pdbx_strand_id
1 'polypeptide(L)'
;MRPSPALVRRHRAWQSGALIRFDCLPAAHLAGRAFMKIRCIHFYRPHSVLPVVMLAIIPSCADGACVLSSSASSGVQVCDSGISGSFIGLSGDHMLVFPAGGTGIVSGDITYGTGMDNVDLQSGRVLGNISQGAGVDQFTLSAGEISGDLSQGDDPDDFVMTGGTLGSLAQGDGQDTFLMTGGTITRAFEDGDQAVMTGGSIGRVDMKLDNNVFDMSGGTVINNLVTGFGRDTIRLSGGIVGGNVSVSGGDDQISLSAGEIRGEVRASAGNDTFNWLTGGYVRNSVLMAEGNDTARLYNLSEYYLSANPLLDGGPGKDVLTFDNTVSSQPGRYANWETVNVSNGSQLGLTGTLVLGDSLTDTGVLNIDSSSRLISTSGSVVPFSAGFLASMQNAGTLDLSDAGTSTAGTLTVTGNYTGQNGRLLLLSALGDDASASDRLVVAQGRISGSTRMIVRNSGGLGALTRGNGIEVVQAINGATSDNTAFSLQNPLSAGAYQYYLFKGGATAGSENSWFLRSAVIAPPTPVPP
;
A
#
# COMPACT_ATOMS: atom_id res chain seq x y z
N MET A 1 15.04 35.94 30.29
CA MET A 1 16.44 35.94 30.80
C MET A 1 16.87 34.49 31.05
N ARG A 2 18.19 34.21 31.01
CA ARG A 2 18.81 32.99 31.56
C ARG A 2 18.89 33.10 33.12
N PRO A 3 19.24 32.08 33.95
CA PRO A 3 20.38 31.17 33.71
C PRO A 3 20.27 29.70 34.19
N SER A 4 21.31 28.94 33.85
CA SER A 4 21.79 27.73 34.55
C SER A 4 23.11 28.09 35.27
N PRO A 5 23.53 27.36 36.31
CA PRO A 5 24.95 26.95 36.35
C PRO A 5 25.18 25.50 36.85
N ALA A 6 26.44 25.06 36.79
CA ALA A 6 26.91 23.74 37.26
C ALA A 6 28.15 23.86 38.17
N LEU A 7 28.39 22.87 39.04
CA LEU A 7 29.64 22.69 39.82
C LEU A 7 29.76 21.20 40.25
N VAL A 8 30.83 20.39 40.12
CA VAL A 8 32.28 20.48 39.73
C VAL A 8 33.29 20.39 40.90
N ARG A 9 33.91 19.21 41.04
CA ARG A 9 35.15 18.85 41.82
C ARG A 9 34.99 18.79 43.37
N ARG A 10 35.72 17.95 44.12
CA ARG A 10 37.17 17.63 44.07
C ARG A 10 37.58 16.17 44.38
N HIS A 11 38.85 15.86 44.09
CA HIS A 11 39.56 14.58 44.33
C HIS A 11 40.01 14.35 45.78
N ARG A 12 40.32 13.08 46.10
CA ARG A 12 41.67 12.66 46.59
C ARG A 12 42.13 11.40 45.84
N ALA A 13 43.41 11.05 45.96
CA ALA A 13 44.09 9.93 45.29
C ALA A 13 45.11 9.28 46.25
N TRP A 14 45.83 8.24 45.78
CA TRP A 14 47.16 7.68 46.16
C TRP A 14 47.15 6.22 45.62
N GLN A 15 47.90 5.87 44.56
CA GLN A 15 49.27 5.27 44.55
C GLN A 15 49.37 3.86 45.19
N SER A 16 50.10 2.86 44.63
CA SER A 16 50.89 2.79 43.38
C SER A 16 51.43 1.36 43.09
N GLY A 17 51.84 1.07 41.84
CA GLY A 17 52.70 -0.08 41.44
C GLY A 17 51.96 -1.26 40.78
N ALA A 18 52.51 -1.97 39.79
CA ALA A 18 53.73 -1.75 39.00
C ALA A 18 53.58 -2.35 37.58
N LEU A 19 54.49 -2.01 36.65
CA LEU A 19 54.42 -2.33 35.22
C LEU A 19 55.32 -3.52 34.83
N ILE A 20 55.03 -4.18 33.68
CA ILE A 20 55.96 -4.37 32.54
C ILE A 20 55.25 -5.12 31.38
N ARG A 21 55.52 -4.72 30.14
CA ARG A 21 55.30 -5.48 28.88
C ARG A 21 56.67 -5.79 28.25
N PHE A 22 56.74 -6.80 27.39
CA PHE A 22 57.50 -6.70 26.13
C PHE A 22 56.97 -7.71 25.09
N ASP A 23 56.96 -7.30 23.81
CA ASP A 23 56.50 -8.08 22.66
C ASP A 23 57.70 -8.64 21.86
N CYS A 24 57.55 -9.78 21.16
CA CYS A 24 58.29 -10.08 19.92
C CYS A 24 57.72 -11.30 19.14
N LEU A 25 57.95 -11.29 17.82
CA LEU A 25 57.57 -12.31 16.82
C LEU A 25 58.88 -12.91 16.19
N PRO A 26 58.84 -13.74 15.13
CA PRO A 26 58.27 -15.09 15.02
C PRO A 26 59.32 -16.13 14.51
N ALA A 27 58.93 -17.40 14.33
CA ALA A 27 59.72 -18.42 13.60
C ALA A 27 58.81 -19.47 12.91
N ALA A 28 59.31 -20.20 11.91
CA ALA A 28 58.49 -20.99 10.97
C ALA A 28 58.89 -22.48 10.83
N HIS A 29 57.99 -23.27 10.22
CA HIS A 29 58.14 -24.60 9.59
C HIS A 29 59.06 -25.66 10.25
N LEU A 30 58.50 -26.86 10.52
CA LEU A 30 58.57 -28.00 9.59
C LEU A 30 57.71 -29.21 10.03
N ALA A 31 57.64 -30.23 9.18
CA ALA A 31 56.75 -31.39 9.30
C ALA A 31 57.22 -32.47 10.30
N GLY A 32 56.28 -33.26 10.84
CA GLY A 32 56.58 -34.47 11.62
C GLY A 32 55.34 -35.28 12.01
N ARG A 33 55.32 -36.58 11.70
CA ARG A 33 54.23 -37.51 12.07
C ARG A 33 54.22 -37.76 13.59
N ALA A 34 53.08 -37.61 14.24
CA ALA A 34 52.90 -37.96 15.65
C ALA A 34 52.67 -39.48 15.82
N PHE A 35 53.68 -40.23 16.26
CA PHE A 35 53.51 -41.60 16.75
C PHE A 35 53.04 -41.60 18.21
N MET A 36 51.91 -42.25 18.50
CA MET A 36 51.38 -42.37 19.86
C MET A 36 52.25 -43.32 20.71
N LYS A 37 52.99 -42.75 21.67
CA LYS A 37 53.97 -43.47 22.49
C LYS A 37 53.34 -43.98 23.80
N ILE A 38 52.91 -45.24 23.81
CA ILE A 38 52.40 -45.90 25.02
C ILE A 38 53.55 -46.07 26.03
N ARG A 39 53.37 -45.56 27.26
CA ARG A 39 54.27 -45.81 28.40
C ARG A 39 53.61 -46.82 29.35
N CYS A 40 54.12 -48.05 29.39
CA CYS A 40 53.84 -48.97 30.49
C CYS A 40 54.61 -48.53 31.74
N ILE A 41 53.96 -48.57 32.91
CA ILE A 41 54.60 -48.46 34.23
C ILE A 41 54.47 -49.83 34.90
N HIS A 42 55.57 -50.37 35.41
CA HIS A 42 55.59 -51.60 36.21
C HIS A 42 55.61 -51.26 37.70
N PHE A 43 54.78 -51.95 38.49
CA PHE A 43 54.93 -52.06 39.94
C PHE A 43 54.99 -53.54 40.35
N TYR A 44 55.69 -53.82 41.45
CA TYR A 44 56.04 -55.18 41.85
C TYR A 44 54.98 -55.86 42.73
N ARG A 45 55.03 -57.20 42.73
CA ARG A 45 54.19 -58.17 43.47
C ARG A 45 54.35 -58.10 45.01
N PRO A 46 53.53 -58.80 45.85
CA PRO A 46 52.73 -60.02 45.54
C PRO A 46 51.30 -60.14 46.15
N HIS A 47 50.67 -61.29 45.81
CA HIS A 47 49.54 -61.97 46.49
C HIS A 47 48.06 -61.59 46.20
N SER A 48 47.56 -62.17 45.10
CA SER A 48 46.42 -63.11 45.13
C SER A 48 45.02 -62.64 45.63
N VAL A 49 44.34 -61.81 44.82
CA VAL A 49 42.86 -61.76 44.76
C VAL A 49 42.43 -61.76 43.28
N LEU A 50 41.15 -62.07 42.99
CA LEU A 50 40.60 -62.31 41.66
C LEU A 50 40.85 -61.19 40.64
N PRO A 51 40.94 -61.52 39.33
CA PRO A 51 40.94 -60.52 38.26
C PRO A 51 39.54 -59.90 38.13
N VAL A 52 39.37 -58.68 38.63
CA VAL A 52 38.23 -57.83 38.24
C VAL A 52 38.44 -57.44 36.79
N VAL A 53 37.66 -58.02 35.89
CA VAL A 53 37.58 -57.56 34.51
C VAL A 53 36.89 -56.20 34.52
N MET A 54 37.67 -55.12 34.49
CA MET A 54 37.17 -53.83 34.05
C MET A 54 36.75 -53.99 32.59
N LEU A 55 35.44 -54.22 32.39
CA LEU A 55 34.83 -54.03 31.09
C LEU A 55 34.89 -52.53 30.80
N ALA A 56 35.95 -52.10 30.12
CA ALA A 56 36.03 -50.77 29.58
C ALA A 56 34.92 -50.65 28.54
N ILE A 57 33.79 -50.05 28.94
CA ILE A 57 32.77 -49.55 28.02
C ILE A 57 33.43 -48.37 27.30
N ILE A 58 34.21 -48.69 26.27
CA ILE A 58 34.48 -47.75 25.20
C ILE A 58 33.09 -47.40 24.67
N PRO A 59 32.64 -46.13 24.75
CA PRO A 59 31.40 -45.76 24.09
C PRO A 59 31.59 -46.11 22.61
N SER A 60 30.72 -46.95 22.08
CA SER A 60 30.67 -47.20 20.64
C SER A 60 30.58 -45.86 19.92
N CYS A 61 31.22 -45.76 18.76
CA CYS A 61 31.05 -44.62 17.86
C CYS A 61 29.56 -44.30 17.79
N ALA A 62 29.16 -43.09 18.16
CA ALA A 62 27.85 -42.58 17.79
C ALA A 62 27.96 -42.23 16.31
N ASP A 63 27.87 -43.27 15.46
CA ASP A 63 27.74 -43.09 14.02
C ASP A 63 26.49 -42.24 13.81
N GLY A 64 26.66 -41.09 13.15
CA GLY A 64 25.58 -40.10 13.02
C GLY A 64 24.40 -40.72 12.29
N ALA A 65 23.18 -40.50 12.79
CA ALA A 65 21.98 -41.05 12.15
C ALA A 65 21.68 -40.43 10.77
N CYS A 66 22.39 -39.37 10.36
CA CYS A 66 22.41 -38.84 9.00
C CYS A 66 23.53 -39.49 8.16
N VAL A 67 23.23 -40.66 7.59
CA VAL A 67 24.02 -41.29 6.53
C VAL A 67 23.10 -41.47 5.33
N LEU A 68 23.06 -40.48 4.44
CA LEU A 68 22.22 -40.55 3.25
C LEU A 68 22.90 -41.42 2.19
N SER A 69 22.12 -42.30 1.56
CA SER A 69 22.57 -43.19 0.49
C SER A 69 21.80 -42.88 -0.78
N SER A 70 22.50 -42.58 -1.89
CA SER A 70 21.85 -42.36 -3.18
C SER A 70 21.09 -43.60 -3.67
N SER A 71 19.95 -43.37 -4.30
CA SER A 71 18.98 -44.39 -4.68
C SER A 71 18.43 -44.16 -6.09
N ALA A 72 17.85 -45.21 -6.66
CA ALA A 72 17.03 -45.16 -7.88
C ALA A 72 15.68 -45.87 -7.65
N SER A 73 15.27 -45.98 -6.38
CA SER A 73 14.00 -46.56 -5.94
C SER A 73 13.51 -45.83 -4.69
N SER A 74 12.20 -45.60 -4.66
CA SER A 74 11.45 -44.95 -3.59
C SER A 74 11.87 -45.38 -2.18
N GLY A 75 11.95 -44.43 -1.25
CA GLY A 75 12.34 -44.73 0.12
C GLY A 75 12.41 -43.52 1.05
N VAL A 76 12.25 -43.78 2.35
CA VAL A 76 12.36 -42.78 3.42
C VAL A 76 13.78 -42.79 3.99
N GLN A 77 14.41 -41.62 4.08
CA GLN A 77 15.70 -41.41 4.74
C GLN A 77 15.57 -40.34 5.84
N VAL A 78 16.41 -40.44 6.86
CA VAL A 78 16.36 -39.56 8.04
C VAL A 78 17.74 -38.95 8.26
N CYS A 79 17.81 -37.64 8.45
CA CYS A 79 19.04 -36.90 8.76
C CYS A 79 18.97 -36.32 10.18
N ASP A 80 18.95 -37.21 11.18
CA ASP A 80 18.82 -36.82 12.60
C ASP A 80 20.11 -36.20 13.18
N SER A 81 21.28 -36.77 12.92
CA SER A 81 22.52 -36.36 13.60
C SER A 81 23.79 -36.70 12.82
N GLY A 82 24.87 -35.93 13.01
CA GLY A 82 26.12 -36.09 12.26
C GLY A 82 26.11 -35.38 10.91
N ILE A 83 26.97 -35.83 9.98
CA ILE A 83 27.18 -35.16 8.68
C ILE A 83 27.17 -36.17 7.54
N SER A 84 26.27 -35.97 6.57
CA SER A 84 26.27 -36.62 5.27
C SER A 84 26.91 -35.73 4.20
N GLY A 85 27.48 -36.34 3.15
CA GLY A 85 27.72 -35.66 1.88
C GLY A 85 26.42 -35.49 1.08
N SER A 86 26.55 -35.03 -0.17
CA SER A 86 25.43 -34.86 -1.11
C SER A 86 24.58 -36.11 -1.27
N PHE A 87 23.27 -35.94 -1.48
CA PHE A 87 22.33 -37.02 -1.77
C PHE A 87 21.82 -36.90 -3.23
N ILE A 88 21.60 -38.06 -3.86
CA ILE A 88 21.08 -38.14 -5.25
C ILE A 88 20.01 -39.24 -5.31
N GLY A 89 18.82 -38.90 -5.82
CA GLY A 89 17.64 -39.77 -5.91
C GLY A 89 16.87 -39.56 -7.21
N LEU A 90 17.47 -39.89 -8.36
CA LEU A 90 16.98 -39.45 -9.68
C LEU A 90 15.67 -40.12 -10.17
N SER A 91 15.07 -41.05 -9.42
CA SER A 91 13.84 -41.74 -9.85
C SER A 91 13.06 -42.43 -8.73
N GLY A 92 11.77 -42.13 -8.65
CA GLY A 92 10.77 -42.75 -7.77
C GLY A 92 10.69 -42.11 -6.39
N ASP A 93 9.49 -42.07 -5.82
CA ASP A 93 9.08 -41.26 -4.65
C ASP A 93 9.99 -41.42 -3.40
N HIS A 94 10.79 -40.41 -3.05
CA HIS A 94 11.58 -40.37 -1.82
C HIS A 94 10.95 -39.49 -0.74
N MET A 95 11.39 -39.69 0.49
CA MET A 95 11.12 -38.78 1.60
C MET A 95 12.38 -38.57 2.44
N LEU A 96 12.77 -37.32 2.70
CA LEU A 96 13.90 -36.98 3.56
C LEU A 96 13.42 -36.17 4.77
N VAL A 97 13.66 -36.70 5.97
CA VAL A 97 13.21 -36.09 7.22
C VAL A 97 14.38 -35.64 8.09
N PHE A 98 14.41 -34.38 8.49
CA PHE A 98 15.27 -33.86 9.57
C PHE A 98 14.39 -33.66 10.81
N PRO A 99 14.30 -34.62 11.74
CA PRO A 99 13.31 -34.61 12.82
C PRO A 99 13.55 -33.48 13.83
N ALA A 100 12.48 -33.01 14.49
CA ALA A 100 12.56 -31.91 15.46
C ALA A 100 13.59 -32.16 16.58
N GLY A 101 14.48 -31.19 16.79
CA GLY A 101 15.56 -31.29 17.78
C GLY A 101 16.84 -32.01 17.31
N GLY A 102 16.84 -32.53 16.08
CA GLY A 102 18.03 -33.08 15.43
C GLY A 102 19.15 -32.07 15.16
N THR A 103 20.30 -32.61 14.75
CA THR A 103 21.57 -31.91 14.48
C THR A 103 22.22 -32.34 13.17
N GLY A 104 21.50 -33.09 12.32
CA GLY A 104 21.99 -33.59 11.05
C GLY A 104 22.39 -32.48 10.08
N ILE A 105 23.48 -32.70 9.35
CA ILE A 105 24.00 -31.78 8.34
C ILE A 105 24.17 -32.53 7.01
N VAL A 106 23.63 -31.99 5.92
CA VAL A 106 24.01 -32.38 4.56
C VAL A 106 24.99 -31.35 4.03
N SER A 107 26.25 -31.74 3.83
CA SER A 107 27.35 -30.80 3.55
C SER A 107 27.52 -30.44 2.07
N GLY A 108 26.53 -30.76 1.25
CA GLY A 108 26.50 -30.56 -0.20
C GLY A 108 25.06 -30.63 -0.69
N ASP A 109 24.88 -30.80 -1.99
CA ASP A 109 23.56 -30.70 -2.63
C ASP A 109 22.67 -31.93 -2.43
N ILE A 110 21.36 -31.72 -2.53
CA ILE A 110 20.31 -32.73 -2.57
C ILE A 110 19.68 -32.65 -3.97
N THR A 111 19.68 -33.75 -4.71
CA THR A 111 19.16 -33.78 -6.10
C THR A 111 18.29 -35.00 -6.32
N TYR A 112 16.99 -34.76 -6.45
CA TYR A 112 15.99 -35.77 -6.81
C TYR A 112 15.87 -35.85 -8.36
N GLY A 113 14.73 -36.26 -8.90
CA GLY A 113 14.59 -36.47 -10.35
C GLY A 113 13.15 -36.56 -10.79
N THR A 114 12.68 -37.73 -11.22
CA THR A 114 11.25 -37.95 -11.53
C THR A 114 10.58 -38.72 -10.38
N GLY A 115 9.59 -38.14 -9.71
CA GLY A 115 8.97 -38.77 -8.55
C GLY A 115 7.72 -38.07 -7.99
N MET A 116 7.52 -38.28 -6.69
CA MET A 116 6.82 -37.38 -5.78
C MET A 116 7.71 -37.30 -4.54
N ASP A 117 8.65 -36.36 -4.55
CA ASP A 117 9.79 -36.27 -3.64
C ASP A 117 9.51 -35.26 -2.53
N ASN A 118 9.58 -35.72 -1.27
CA ASN A 118 9.16 -34.96 -0.09
C ASN A 118 10.35 -34.64 0.85
N VAL A 119 10.48 -33.38 1.29
CA VAL A 119 11.47 -32.99 2.30
C VAL A 119 10.79 -32.30 3.49
N ASP A 120 10.94 -32.89 4.68
CA ASP A 120 10.45 -32.34 5.96
C ASP A 120 11.63 -31.93 6.84
N LEU A 121 11.88 -30.63 6.93
CA LEU A 121 13.02 -30.03 7.62
C LEU A 121 12.56 -29.33 8.91
N GLN A 122 12.62 -30.08 10.01
CA GLN A 122 12.27 -29.64 11.37
C GLN A 122 13.50 -29.33 12.25
N SER A 123 14.71 -29.55 11.74
CA SER A 123 15.98 -29.26 12.40
C SER A 123 17.14 -29.37 11.41
N GLY A 124 18.39 -29.30 11.90
CA GLY A 124 19.57 -29.58 11.07
C GLY A 124 19.90 -28.49 10.06
N ARG A 125 20.79 -28.82 9.11
CA ARG A 125 21.33 -27.87 8.12
C ARG A 125 21.58 -28.54 6.76
N VAL A 126 21.20 -27.89 5.66
CA VAL A 126 21.63 -28.23 4.29
C VAL A 126 22.55 -27.11 3.79
N LEU A 127 23.78 -27.47 3.42
CA LEU A 127 24.81 -26.49 3.05
C LEU A 127 24.92 -26.25 1.55
N GLY A 128 24.46 -27.20 0.73
CA GLY A 128 24.29 -27.05 -0.71
C GLY A 128 22.87 -26.62 -1.10
N ASN A 129 22.56 -26.81 -2.37
CA ASN A 129 21.23 -26.59 -2.95
C ASN A 129 20.34 -27.83 -2.80
N ILE A 130 19.04 -27.65 -3.08
CA ILE A 130 18.03 -28.71 -3.18
C ILE A 130 17.33 -28.54 -4.54
N SER A 131 17.17 -29.64 -5.28
CA SER A 131 16.38 -29.70 -6.51
C SER A 131 15.48 -30.93 -6.45
N GLN A 132 14.17 -30.76 -6.64
CA GLN A 132 13.17 -31.83 -6.52
C GLN A 132 12.94 -32.51 -7.90
N GLY A 133 12.70 -31.74 -8.95
CA GLY A 133 12.98 -32.11 -10.34
C GLY A 133 11.76 -32.10 -11.25
N ALA A 134 10.96 -33.16 -11.19
CA ALA A 134 9.76 -33.33 -12.01
C ALA A 134 8.80 -34.36 -11.40
N GLY A 135 7.49 -34.12 -11.54
CA GLY A 135 6.46 -34.71 -10.71
C GLY A 135 6.01 -33.78 -9.59
N VAL A 136 5.05 -34.23 -8.79
CA VAL A 136 4.36 -33.42 -7.78
C VAL A 136 5.08 -33.57 -6.44
N ASP A 137 5.90 -32.58 -6.11
CA ASP A 137 6.85 -32.59 -5.02
C ASP A 137 6.39 -31.70 -3.85
N GLN A 138 6.96 -31.94 -2.66
CA GLN A 138 6.57 -31.22 -1.44
C GLN A 138 7.76 -30.84 -0.57
N PHE A 139 7.76 -29.60 -0.07
CA PHE A 139 8.74 -29.11 0.89
C PHE A 139 8.09 -28.52 2.14
N THR A 140 8.51 -28.97 3.33
CA THR A 140 8.11 -28.40 4.62
C THR A 140 9.33 -27.92 5.39
N LEU A 141 9.38 -26.62 5.71
CA LEU A 141 10.48 -25.97 6.43
C LEU A 141 9.97 -25.34 7.74
N SER A 142 10.09 -26.08 8.84
CA SER A 142 9.57 -25.66 10.16
C SER A 142 10.65 -25.17 11.12
N ALA A 143 11.91 -25.60 10.97
CA ALA A 143 13.10 -25.01 11.59
C ALA A 143 14.35 -25.32 10.75
N GLY A 144 15.56 -25.11 11.29
CA GLY A 144 16.82 -25.42 10.58
C GLY A 144 17.25 -24.36 9.57
N GLU A 145 18.23 -24.71 8.74
CA GLU A 145 18.91 -23.80 7.80
C GLU A 145 19.21 -24.51 6.47
N ILE A 146 18.79 -23.92 5.35
CA ILE A 146 19.23 -24.24 3.99
C ILE A 146 19.99 -23.01 3.48
N SER A 147 21.30 -23.11 3.28
CA SER A 147 22.10 -21.96 2.80
C SER A 147 22.11 -21.80 1.28
N GLY A 148 21.87 -22.90 0.56
CA GLY A 148 21.69 -22.89 -0.89
C GLY A 148 20.26 -22.54 -1.31
N ASP A 149 19.96 -22.82 -2.58
CA ASP A 149 18.66 -22.62 -3.21
C ASP A 149 17.81 -23.89 -3.19
N LEU A 150 16.49 -23.72 -3.12
CA LEU A 150 15.52 -24.76 -3.42
C LEU A 150 14.88 -24.46 -4.79
N SER A 151 14.89 -25.45 -5.67
CA SER A 151 14.16 -25.47 -6.94
C SER A 151 13.22 -26.68 -6.91
N GLN A 152 11.94 -26.48 -7.23
CA GLN A 152 10.96 -27.56 -7.20
C GLN A 152 10.88 -28.25 -8.57
N GLY A 153 10.19 -27.76 -9.60
CA GLY A 153 10.11 -28.47 -10.89
C GLY A 153 9.57 -27.68 -12.09
N ASP A 154 8.94 -28.41 -13.03
CA ASP A 154 8.07 -27.91 -14.11
C ASP A 154 6.64 -28.51 -13.96
N ASP A 155 6.32 -29.08 -12.79
CA ASP A 155 5.08 -29.78 -12.42
C ASP A 155 4.51 -29.18 -11.11
N PRO A 156 3.20 -29.30 -10.80
CA PRO A 156 2.60 -28.53 -9.70
C PRO A 156 3.07 -28.90 -8.28
N ASP A 157 3.69 -27.94 -7.58
CA ASP A 157 4.46 -28.19 -6.35
C ASP A 157 3.94 -27.47 -5.08
N ASP A 158 4.18 -28.07 -3.90
CA ASP A 158 3.78 -27.56 -2.57
C ASP A 158 4.99 -27.08 -1.74
N PHE A 159 5.00 -25.80 -1.31
CA PHE A 159 5.98 -25.26 -0.35
C PHE A 159 5.34 -24.68 0.92
N VAL A 160 5.75 -25.18 2.08
CA VAL A 160 5.25 -24.71 3.40
C VAL A 160 6.40 -24.30 4.31
N MET A 161 6.40 -23.05 4.79
CA MET A 161 7.42 -22.53 5.70
C MET A 161 6.82 -21.91 6.97
N THR A 162 7.18 -22.46 8.13
CA THR A 162 6.76 -21.97 9.46
C THR A 162 7.91 -21.47 10.32
N GLY A 163 9.16 -21.69 9.89
CA GLY A 163 10.36 -21.31 10.63
C GLY A 163 11.62 -21.54 9.80
N GLY A 164 12.78 -21.55 10.47
CA GLY A 164 14.07 -21.76 9.81
C GLY A 164 14.49 -20.66 8.83
N THR A 165 15.48 -20.94 8.00
CA THR A 165 16.00 -20.03 6.97
C THR A 165 16.33 -20.75 5.67
N LEU A 166 16.02 -20.13 4.53
CA LEU A 166 16.33 -20.59 3.17
C LEU A 166 17.13 -19.53 2.38
N GLY A 167 17.90 -19.93 1.38
CA GLY A 167 18.54 -19.05 0.39
C GLY A 167 17.51 -18.35 -0.50
N SER A 168 17.25 -18.92 -1.67
CA SER A 168 16.05 -18.65 -2.47
C SER A 168 15.16 -19.89 -2.59
N LEU A 169 13.90 -19.66 -2.95
CA LEU A 169 12.97 -20.62 -3.54
C LEU A 169 12.71 -20.22 -5.00
N ALA A 170 12.68 -21.19 -5.90
CA ALA A 170 11.93 -21.15 -7.15
C ALA A 170 11.03 -22.39 -7.18
N GLN A 171 9.73 -22.25 -7.50
CA GLN A 171 8.86 -23.43 -7.66
C GLN A 171 8.99 -23.91 -9.11
N GLY A 172 8.43 -23.18 -10.08
CA GLY A 172 8.79 -23.30 -11.49
C GLY A 172 7.71 -22.85 -12.48
N ASP A 173 7.61 -23.57 -13.60
CA ASP A 173 6.38 -23.67 -14.38
C ASP A 173 5.45 -24.66 -13.63
N GLY A 174 4.15 -24.38 -13.46
CA GLY A 174 3.29 -25.31 -12.71
C GLY A 174 1.86 -24.86 -12.43
N GLN A 175 1.42 -25.14 -11.19
CA GLN A 175 0.33 -24.44 -10.51
C GLN A 175 0.60 -24.53 -9.01
N ASP A 176 1.56 -23.74 -8.57
CA ASP A 176 2.30 -24.04 -7.35
C ASP A 176 1.68 -23.34 -6.13
N THR A 177 1.82 -23.98 -4.96
CA THR A 177 1.33 -23.40 -3.70
C THR A 177 2.47 -23.02 -2.77
N PHE A 178 2.37 -21.82 -2.20
CA PHE A 178 3.35 -21.27 -1.27
C PHE A 178 2.64 -20.78 -0.01
N LEU A 179 3.00 -21.34 1.16
CA LEU A 179 2.47 -20.93 2.45
C LEU A 179 3.59 -20.52 3.42
N MET A 180 3.73 -19.22 3.67
CA MET A 180 4.66 -18.68 4.67
C MET A 180 3.93 -18.15 5.90
N THR A 181 4.26 -18.72 7.06
CA THR A 181 3.75 -18.30 8.38
C THR A 181 4.88 -17.83 9.32
N GLY A 182 6.13 -18.15 9.01
CA GLY A 182 7.31 -17.80 9.81
C GLY A 182 8.62 -18.08 9.07
N GLY A 183 9.75 -17.84 9.72
CA GLY A 183 11.09 -18.06 9.14
C GLY A 183 11.55 -16.95 8.19
N THR A 184 12.65 -17.19 7.46
CA THR A 184 13.25 -16.22 6.52
C THR A 184 13.69 -16.86 5.20
N ILE A 185 13.17 -16.38 4.07
CA ILE A 185 13.78 -16.60 2.75
C ILE A 185 14.72 -15.42 2.47
N THR A 186 16.02 -15.68 2.52
CA THR A 186 17.05 -14.62 2.65
C THR A 186 17.28 -13.84 1.36
N ARG A 187 17.00 -14.43 0.18
CA ARG A 187 17.22 -13.83 -1.13
C ARG A 187 15.92 -13.63 -1.91
N ALA A 188 15.32 -14.69 -2.45
CA ALA A 188 14.15 -14.56 -3.32
C ALA A 188 13.15 -15.71 -3.14
N PHE A 189 11.87 -15.39 -3.32
CA PHE A 189 10.87 -16.33 -3.80
C PHE A 189 10.61 -15.94 -5.26
N GLU A 190 10.81 -16.88 -6.17
CA GLU A 190 10.60 -16.73 -7.62
C GLU A 190 9.66 -17.83 -8.11
N ASP A 191 9.06 -17.65 -9.29
CA ASP A 191 8.37 -18.69 -10.08
C ASP A 191 7.36 -19.52 -9.28
N GLY A 192 6.09 -19.10 -9.21
CA GLY A 192 5.04 -19.86 -8.53
C GLY A 192 3.74 -19.09 -8.31
N ASP A 193 2.60 -19.77 -8.44
CA ASP A 193 1.28 -19.16 -8.67
C ASP A 193 0.54 -18.65 -7.41
N GLN A 194 0.36 -19.51 -6.40
CA GLN A 194 -0.59 -19.29 -5.30
C GLN A 194 0.13 -19.10 -3.96
N ALA A 195 0.50 -17.85 -3.68
CA ALA A 195 1.29 -17.48 -2.52
C ALA A 195 0.45 -16.83 -1.40
N VAL A 196 0.61 -17.37 -0.18
CA VAL A 196 -0.05 -16.90 1.04
C VAL A 196 1.02 -16.57 2.10
N MET A 197 1.17 -15.28 2.43
CA MET A 197 2.16 -14.80 3.40
C MET A 197 1.47 -14.17 4.63
N THR A 198 1.44 -14.93 5.74
CA THR A 198 0.87 -14.49 7.03
C THR A 198 1.93 -14.08 8.05
N GLY A 199 3.19 -14.40 7.81
CA GLY A 199 4.32 -14.12 8.69
C GLY A 199 5.66 -14.33 8.00
N GLY A 200 6.75 -14.30 8.78
CA GLY A 200 8.11 -14.47 8.27
C GLY A 200 8.64 -13.26 7.48
N SER A 201 9.74 -13.47 6.75
CA SER A 201 10.40 -12.44 5.94
C SER A 201 10.95 -13.01 4.63
N ILE A 202 10.77 -12.29 3.52
CA ILE A 202 11.32 -12.65 2.19
C ILE A 202 12.19 -11.50 1.69
N GLY A 203 13.33 -11.79 1.04
CA GLY A 203 14.20 -10.79 0.43
C GLY A 203 13.54 -10.01 -0.72
N ARG A 204 13.12 -10.69 -1.79
CA ARG A 204 12.23 -10.20 -2.87
C ARG A 204 11.23 -11.28 -3.26
N VAL A 205 10.10 -10.90 -3.85
CA VAL A 205 9.16 -11.81 -4.54
C VAL A 205 9.10 -11.45 -6.02
N ASP A 206 9.14 -12.45 -6.90
CA ASP A 206 9.30 -12.29 -8.35
C ASP A 206 8.67 -13.49 -9.10
N MET A 207 7.33 -13.54 -9.20
CA MET A 207 6.58 -14.72 -9.67
C MET A 207 6.59 -14.91 -11.21
N LYS A 208 7.18 -13.95 -11.94
CA LYS A 208 7.53 -13.94 -13.38
C LYS A 208 6.40 -14.06 -14.41
N LEU A 209 5.80 -15.23 -14.59
CA LEU A 209 4.81 -15.50 -15.66
C LEU A 209 3.54 -16.13 -15.06
N ASP A 210 2.51 -16.28 -15.89
CA ASP A 210 1.20 -16.84 -15.53
C ASP A 210 0.35 -15.96 -14.59
N ASN A 211 -0.75 -16.49 -14.05
CA ASN A 211 -1.86 -15.69 -13.48
C ASN A 211 -1.77 -15.65 -11.96
N ASN A 212 -0.83 -14.85 -11.45
CA ASN A 212 -0.27 -15.00 -10.12
C ASN A 212 -1.13 -14.38 -9.00
N VAL A 213 -1.16 -15.02 -7.83
CA VAL A 213 -1.95 -14.59 -6.66
C VAL A 213 -1.06 -14.50 -5.42
N PHE A 214 -0.84 -13.29 -4.91
CA PHE A 214 -0.09 -13.04 -3.68
C PHE A 214 -0.98 -12.42 -2.58
N ASP A 215 -1.46 -13.27 -1.66
CA ASP A 215 -2.28 -12.89 -0.51
C ASP A 215 -1.41 -12.70 0.75
N MET A 216 -1.23 -11.45 1.17
CA MET A 216 -0.39 -11.08 2.32
C MET A 216 -1.24 -10.54 3.48
N SER A 217 -1.13 -11.14 4.67
CA SER A 217 -1.75 -10.67 5.91
C SER A 217 -0.76 -10.34 7.02
N GLY A 218 0.53 -10.63 6.82
CA GLY A 218 1.58 -10.36 7.80
C GLY A 218 2.98 -10.59 7.23
N GLY A 219 3.99 -10.54 8.10
CA GLY A 219 5.39 -10.69 7.70
C GLY A 219 5.95 -9.45 6.96
N THR A 220 7.04 -9.64 6.21
CA THR A 220 7.70 -8.56 5.46
C THR A 220 8.38 -9.06 4.18
N VAL A 221 8.06 -8.43 3.05
CA VAL A 221 8.91 -8.48 1.84
C VAL A 221 9.88 -7.31 1.94
N ILE A 222 11.18 -7.56 1.98
CA ILE A 222 12.21 -6.55 2.29
C ILE A 222 12.37 -5.57 1.11
N ASN A 223 12.37 -6.08 -0.11
CA ASN A 223 12.49 -5.31 -1.35
C ASN A 223 11.14 -5.33 -2.10
N ASN A 224 11.17 -5.54 -3.42
CA ASN A 224 9.96 -5.53 -4.25
C ASN A 224 9.13 -6.81 -4.09
N LEU A 225 7.83 -6.68 -4.35
CA LEU A 225 6.90 -7.74 -4.70
C LEU A 225 6.51 -7.54 -6.16
N VAL A 226 6.84 -8.51 -7.01
CA VAL A 226 6.56 -8.51 -8.46
C VAL A 226 5.83 -9.80 -8.81
N THR A 227 4.72 -9.70 -9.55
CA THR A 227 3.97 -10.88 -10.04
C THR A 227 4.26 -11.19 -11.51
N GLY A 228 4.39 -10.19 -12.39
CA GLY A 228 5.15 -10.33 -13.64
C GLY A 228 4.39 -10.00 -14.93
N PHE A 229 3.86 -11.02 -15.62
CA PHE A 229 3.02 -10.89 -16.82
C PHE A 229 1.91 -11.94 -16.81
N GLY A 230 0.65 -11.51 -16.85
CA GLY A 230 -0.47 -12.44 -16.90
C GLY A 230 -1.83 -11.79 -16.64
N ARG A 231 -2.47 -12.18 -15.54
CA ARG A 231 -3.62 -11.47 -14.98
C ARG A 231 -3.64 -11.72 -13.47
N ASP A 232 -2.89 -10.86 -12.79
CA ASP A 232 -2.40 -11.07 -11.45
C ASP A 232 -3.35 -10.53 -10.39
N THR A 233 -3.16 -10.96 -9.14
CA THR A 233 -3.87 -10.40 -7.99
C THR A 233 -3.01 -10.34 -6.74
N ILE A 234 -2.80 -9.14 -6.22
CA ILE A 234 -2.09 -8.89 -4.97
C ILE A 234 -3.09 -8.38 -3.92
N ARG A 235 -3.15 -9.03 -2.75
CA ARG A 235 -4.05 -8.63 -1.65
C ARG A 235 -3.29 -8.40 -0.36
N LEU A 236 -3.15 -7.13 0.02
CA LEU A 236 -2.47 -6.68 1.23
C LEU A 236 -3.50 -6.39 2.33
N SER A 237 -3.61 -7.31 3.27
CA SER A 237 -4.43 -7.23 4.49
C SER A 237 -3.62 -7.05 5.77
N GLY A 238 -2.29 -6.92 5.63
CA GLY A 238 -1.33 -6.68 6.69
C GLY A 238 0.10 -6.77 6.16
N GLY A 239 1.07 -6.81 7.07
CA GLY A 239 2.50 -6.91 6.70
C GLY A 239 3.08 -5.63 6.10
N ILE A 240 4.27 -5.76 5.51
CA ILE A 240 5.05 -4.66 4.92
C ILE A 240 5.69 -5.11 3.60
N VAL A 241 5.54 -4.32 2.54
CA VAL A 241 6.40 -4.39 1.33
C VAL A 241 7.37 -3.21 1.38
N GLY A 242 8.67 -3.51 1.48
CA GLY A 242 9.73 -2.53 1.69
C GLY A 242 10.18 -1.79 0.42
N GLY A 243 10.01 -2.41 -0.74
CA GLY A 243 10.20 -1.82 -2.07
C GLY A 243 8.88 -1.55 -2.77
N ASN A 244 8.88 -1.67 -4.10
CA ASN A 244 7.71 -1.46 -4.95
C ASN A 244 6.79 -2.69 -4.97
N VAL A 245 5.52 -2.47 -5.33
CA VAL A 245 4.59 -3.50 -5.79
C VAL A 245 4.41 -3.33 -7.31
N SER A 246 4.54 -4.41 -8.09
CA SER A 246 4.44 -4.36 -9.55
C SER A 246 3.70 -5.59 -10.10
N VAL A 247 2.71 -5.36 -10.96
CA VAL A 247 1.97 -6.42 -11.69
C VAL A 247 2.32 -6.43 -13.19
N SER A 248 2.74 -5.28 -13.72
CA SER A 248 3.54 -5.08 -14.95
C SER A 248 2.86 -5.27 -16.30
N GLY A 249 1.92 -6.20 -16.46
CA GLY A 249 1.22 -6.37 -17.74
C GLY A 249 0.16 -7.47 -17.75
N GLY A 250 -1.10 -7.04 -17.70
CA GLY A 250 -2.30 -7.86 -17.54
C GLY A 250 -3.52 -6.98 -17.25
N ASP A 251 -4.70 -7.57 -17.07
CA ASP A 251 -5.88 -6.86 -16.52
C ASP A 251 -5.90 -7.06 -14.99
N ASP A 252 -4.96 -6.44 -14.28
CA ASP A 252 -4.49 -6.90 -12.96
C ASP A 252 -5.26 -6.29 -11.77
N GLN A 253 -5.14 -6.92 -10.59
CA GLN A 253 -5.86 -6.49 -9.38
C GLN A 253 -4.93 -6.29 -8.18
N ILE A 254 -4.78 -5.05 -7.73
CA ILE A 254 -4.03 -4.71 -6.51
C ILE A 254 -5.00 -4.21 -5.45
N SER A 255 -4.98 -4.81 -4.26
CA SER A 255 -5.86 -4.40 -3.15
C SER A 255 -5.11 -4.23 -1.83
N LEU A 256 -5.47 -3.19 -1.08
CA LEU A 256 -4.85 -2.82 0.20
C LEU A 256 -5.95 -2.48 1.22
N SER A 257 -6.04 -3.25 2.31
CA SER A 257 -7.01 -3.04 3.41
C SER A 257 -6.35 -2.76 4.75
N ALA A 258 -5.11 -3.22 4.94
CA ALA A 258 -4.19 -2.84 6.01
C ALA A 258 -2.75 -3.23 5.61
N GLY A 259 -1.75 -2.81 6.40
CA GLY A 259 -0.32 -2.99 6.09
C GLY A 259 0.34 -1.73 5.48
N GLU A 260 1.53 -1.89 4.93
CA GLU A 260 2.34 -0.77 4.42
C GLU A 260 3.12 -1.13 3.14
N ILE A 261 2.87 -0.40 2.05
CA ILE A 261 3.71 -0.37 0.85
C ILE A 261 4.62 0.86 0.94
N ARG A 262 5.94 0.66 0.93
CA ARG A 262 6.93 1.74 1.07
C ARG A 262 7.39 2.34 -0.25
N GLY A 263 7.54 1.52 -1.28
CA GLY A 263 7.81 1.96 -2.64
C GLY A 263 6.55 2.41 -3.38
N GLU A 264 6.67 2.47 -4.70
CA GLU A 264 5.56 2.77 -5.61
C GLU A 264 4.70 1.52 -5.84
N VAL A 265 3.45 1.74 -6.22
CA VAL A 265 2.58 0.72 -6.84
C VAL A 265 2.59 0.98 -8.34
N ARG A 266 2.88 -0.05 -9.13
CA ARG A 266 2.90 0.00 -10.60
C ARG A 266 1.93 -1.04 -11.15
N ALA A 267 0.91 -0.60 -11.87
CA ALA A 267 0.00 -1.48 -12.58
C ALA A 267 0.59 -1.82 -13.96
N SER A 268 0.77 -0.78 -14.78
CA SER A 268 1.60 -0.61 -15.98
C SER A 268 0.93 -0.77 -17.34
N ALA A 269 0.36 -1.93 -17.70
CA ALA A 269 -0.11 -2.16 -19.07
C ALA A 269 -1.28 -3.15 -19.19
N GLY A 270 -2.49 -2.63 -19.26
CA GLY A 270 -3.74 -3.39 -19.41
C GLY A 270 -4.91 -2.61 -18.82
N ASN A 271 -5.96 -3.25 -18.30
CA ASN A 271 -7.11 -2.54 -17.71
C ASN A 271 -7.17 -2.83 -16.20
N ASP A 272 -6.39 -2.08 -15.45
CA ASP A 272 -5.99 -2.42 -14.10
C ASP A 272 -6.97 -1.94 -13.01
N THR A 273 -6.96 -2.64 -11.87
CA THR A 273 -7.89 -2.38 -10.75
C THR A 273 -7.15 -2.19 -9.42
N PHE A 274 -7.08 -0.95 -8.94
CA PHE A 274 -6.51 -0.61 -7.63
C PHE A 274 -7.59 -0.33 -6.57
N ASN A 275 -7.69 -1.20 -5.57
CA ASN A 275 -8.63 -1.09 -4.44
C ASN A 275 -7.90 -0.72 -3.14
N TRP A 276 -7.87 0.57 -2.79
CA TRP A 276 -7.48 1.00 -1.45
C TRP A 276 -8.74 1.01 -0.57
N LEU A 277 -8.84 0.02 0.31
CA LEU A 277 -9.97 -0.26 1.18
C LEU A 277 -9.72 0.33 2.59
N THR A 278 -10.18 -0.34 3.64
CA THR A 278 -10.40 0.18 5.01
C THR A 278 -9.19 0.76 5.78
N GLY A 279 -8.00 0.82 5.20
CA GLY A 279 -6.80 1.31 5.85
C GLY A 279 -5.50 0.91 5.15
N GLY A 280 -4.41 0.90 5.92
CA GLY A 280 -3.06 0.71 5.39
C GLY A 280 -2.49 1.96 4.74
N TYR A 281 -1.22 1.90 4.32
CA TYR A 281 -0.51 3.02 3.70
C TYR A 281 0.17 2.61 2.39
N VAL A 282 -0.03 3.40 1.34
CA VAL A 282 0.95 3.53 0.25
C VAL A 282 1.77 4.78 0.54
N ARG A 283 3.11 4.68 0.63
CA ARG A 283 3.98 5.81 0.98
C ARG A 283 4.57 6.58 -0.20
N ASN A 284 4.42 6.03 -1.41
CA ASN A 284 4.88 6.65 -2.66
C ASN A 284 3.74 6.63 -3.69
N SER A 285 4.02 7.02 -4.93
CA SER A 285 3.02 7.07 -6.01
C SER A 285 2.35 5.72 -6.26
N VAL A 286 1.06 5.77 -6.59
CA VAL A 286 0.36 4.71 -7.33
C VAL A 286 0.29 5.19 -8.78
N LEU A 287 0.78 4.36 -9.70
CA LEU A 287 0.83 4.62 -11.14
C LEU A 287 0.10 3.49 -11.84
N MET A 288 -1.06 3.78 -12.44
CA MET A 288 -1.83 2.78 -13.20
C MET A 288 -1.21 2.62 -14.61
N ALA A 289 -1.20 3.68 -15.42
CA ALA A 289 -0.44 3.85 -16.66
C ALA A 289 -1.18 3.53 -17.99
N GLU A 290 -0.74 2.57 -18.82
CA GLU A 290 -1.34 2.38 -20.16
C GLU A 290 -2.59 1.49 -20.09
N GLY A 291 -3.78 2.11 -20.03
CA GLY A 291 -5.00 1.33 -19.76
C GLY A 291 -6.37 1.99 -19.97
N ASN A 292 -7.34 1.48 -19.21
CA ASN A 292 -8.67 2.06 -18.98
C ASN A 292 -9.03 1.76 -17.51
N ASP A 293 -8.27 2.37 -16.62
CA ASP A 293 -7.99 1.83 -15.29
C ASP A 293 -9.01 2.27 -14.26
N THR A 294 -9.12 1.49 -13.18
CA THR A 294 -10.10 1.75 -12.12
C THR A 294 -9.42 1.82 -10.76
N ALA A 295 -9.64 2.93 -10.05
CA ALA A 295 -9.20 3.09 -8.66
C ALA A 295 -10.40 3.31 -7.75
N ARG A 296 -10.51 2.52 -6.68
CA ARG A 296 -11.53 2.70 -5.64
C ARG A 296 -10.89 2.97 -4.29
N LEU A 297 -11.28 4.09 -3.69
CA LEU A 297 -10.89 4.51 -2.35
C LEU A 297 -12.10 4.31 -1.43
N TYR A 298 -12.11 3.23 -0.65
CA TYR A 298 -13.29 2.79 0.11
C TYR A 298 -13.10 2.89 1.63
N ASN A 299 -14.00 3.62 2.30
CA ASN A 299 -14.00 3.79 3.76
C ASN A 299 -12.67 4.38 4.30
N LEU A 300 -12.04 5.26 3.53
CA LEU A 300 -10.76 5.90 3.87
C LEU A 300 -10.95 7.29 4.46
N SER A 301 -9.96 7.72 5.23
CA SER A 301 -9.84 9.11 5.68
C SER A 301 -8.47 9.65 5.30
N GLU A 302 -8.37 10.98 5.27
CA GLU A 302 -7.12 11.69 4.95
C GLU A 302 -5.94 11.25 5.83
N TYR A 303 -6.18 10.67 7.02
CA TYR A 303 -5.13 10.07 7.86
C TYR A 303 -4.36 8.92 7.17
N TYR A 304 -5.03 8.12 6.34
CA TYR A 304 -4.38 7.08 5.53
C TYR A 304 -3.87 7.65 4.22
N LEU A 305 -4.70 8.45 3.54
CA LEU A 305 -4.38 8.98 2.22
C LEU A 305 -3.15 9.90 2.26
N SER A 306 -3.01 10.80 3.23
CA SER A 306 -1.91 11.78 3.33
C SER A 306 -0.48 11.20 3.36
N ALA A 307 -0.30 9.88 3.48
CA ALA A 307 0.98 9.21 3.29
C ALA A 307 1.40 9.08 1.80
N ASN A 308 0.43 9.04 0.88
CA ASN A 308 0.65 8.92 -0.56
C ASN A 308 0.77 10.31 -1.23
N PRO A 309 1.75 10.56 -2.11
CA PRO A 309 1.89 11.83 -2.82
C PRO A 309 0.99 11.95 -4.06
N LEU A 310 0.72 10.83 -4.75
CA LEU A 310 0.15 10.79 -6.11
C LEU A 310 -0.60 9.47 -6.35
N LEU A 311 -1.80 9.55 -6.91
CA LEU A 311 -2.57 8.46 -7.50
C LEU A 311 -2.91 8.86 -8.94
N ASP A 312 -2.16 8.30 -9.88
CA ASP A 312 -2.12 8.66 -11.29
C ASP A 312 -2.78 7.57 -12.13
N GLY A 313 -3.80 7.92 -12.92
CA GLY A 313 -4.42 6.99 -13.88
C GLY A 313 -3.50 6.73 -15.09
N GLY A 314 -2.73 7.73 -15.50
CA GLY A 314 -1.88 7.66 -16.70
C GLY A 314 -2.64 7.92 -18.00
N PRO A 315 -2.14 7.41 -19.14
CA PRO A 315 -2.82 7.50 -20.44
C PRO A 315 -3.94 6.46 -20.62
N GLY A 316 -5.20 6.88 -20.49
CA GLY A 316 -6.33 5.95 -20.56
C GLY A 316 -7.73 6.55 -20.69
N LYS A 317 -8.69 5.99 -19.94
CA LYS A 317 -10.09 6.44 -19.77
C LYS A 317 -10.57 6.07 -18.37
N ASP A 318 -9.95 6.69 -17.40
CA ASP A 318 -9.76 6.06 -16.11
C ASP A 318 -10.80 6.54 -15.10
N VAL A 319 -11.14 5.66 -14.16
CA VAL A 319 -12.26 5.83 -13.23
C VAL A 319 -11.81 5.78 -11.78
N LEU A 320 -11.63 6.96 -11.18
CA LEU A 320 -11.40 7.13 -9.75
C LEU A 320 -12.73 7.25 -9.00
N THR A 321 -12.95 6.40 -8.01
CA THR A 321 -14.17 6.41 -7.17
C THR A 321 -13.83 6.54 -5.69
N PHE A 322 -14.23 7.66 -5.09
CA PHE A 322 -14.30 7.85 -3.65
C PHE A 322 -15.63 7.28 -3.14
N ASP A 323 -15.57 6.31 -2.23
CA ASP A 323 -16.73 5.59 -1.69
C ASP A 323 -16.65 5.58 -0.15
N ASN A 324 -17.55 6.29 0.53
CA ASN A 324 -17.47 6.59 1.97
C ASN A 324 -16.07 7.12 2.41
N THR A 325 -15.43 7.92 1.57
CA THR A 325 -14.04 8.36 1.76
C THR A 325 -13.92 9.88 1.90
N VAL A 326 -13.02 10.31 2.79
CA VAL A 326 -12.70 11.73 3.03
C VAL A 326 -11.29 12.05 2.54
N SER A 327 -11.14 12.97 1.59
CA SER A 327 -9.85 13.54 1.18
C SER A 327 -9.89 15.06 0.99
N SER A 328 -8.77 15.75 1.18
CA SER A 328 -8.65 17.22 1.16
C SER A 328 -7.59 17.80 0.21
N GLN A 329 -6.86 16.96 -0.52
CA GLN A 329 -5.79 17.36 -1.44
C GLN A 329 -6.12 16.89 -2.87
N PRO A 330 -6.63 17.76 -3.77
CA PRO A 330 -7.08 17.33 -5.10
C PRO A 330 -5.92 17.03 -6.05
N GLY A 331 -4.83 17.81 -6.00
CA GLY A 331 -3.64 17.62 -6.85
C GLY A 331 -2.80 16.38 -6.54
N ARG A 332 -3.33 15.45 -5.72
CA ARG A 332 -2.84 14.08 -5.56
C ARG A 332 -3.43 13.17 -6.64
N TYR A 333 -4.57 13.52 -7.22
CA TYR A 333 -5.27 12.75 -8.25
C TYR A 333 -4.97 13.40 -9.61
N ALA A 334 -4.23 12.69 -10.46
CA ALA A 334 -3.81 13.16 -11.78
C ALA A 334 -4.25 12.16 -12.86
N ASN A 335 -4.55 12.67 -14.06
CA ASN A 335 -4.95 11.87 -15.23
C ASN A 335 -6.11 10.91 -14.90
N TRP A 336 -7.32 11.49 -14.75
CA TRP A 336 -8.55 10.74 -14.50
C TRP A 336 -9.70 11.35 -15.32
N GLU A 337 -10.22 10.63 -16.30
CA GLU A 337 -11.36 11.04 -17.13
C GLU A 337 -12.66 11.05 -16.35
N THR A 338 -12.81 10.16 -15.37
CA THR A 338 -14.02 10.05 -14.54
C THR A 338 -13.66 10.03 -13.06
N VAL A 339 -14.04 11.09 -12.34
CA VAL A 339 -13.93 11.17 -10.89
C VAL A 339 -15.32 11.10 -10.26
N ASN A 340 -15.58 10.04 -9.49
CA ASN A 340 -16.85 9.80 -8.80
C ASN A 340 -16.69 10.04 -7.29
N VAL A 341 -17.48 10.94 -6.73
CA VAL A 341 -17.58 11.17 -5.28
C VAL A 341 -18.93 10.63 -4.81
N SER A 342 -18.91 9.45 -4.16
CA SER A 342 -20.11 8.66 -3.86
C SER A 342 -20.21 8.16 -2.41
N ASN A 343 -21.40 7.71 -2.02
CA ASN A 343 -21.69 7.03 -0.75
C ASN A 343 -21.19 7.79 0.49
N GLY A 344 -21.58 9.05 0.63
CA GLY A 344 -21.22 9.92 1.76
C GLY A 344 -19.82 10.50 1.71
N SER A 345 -19.06 10.29 0.62
CA SER A 345 -17.70 10.81 0.45
C SER A 345 -17.62 12.33 0.53
N GLN A 346 -16.46 12.82 0.96
CA GLN A 346 -16.16 14.23 1.11
C GLN A 346 -14.83 14.56 0.42
N LEU A 347 -14.89 15.34 -0.66
CA LEU A 347 -13.72 15.79 -1.40
C LEU A 347 -13.51 17.31 -1.20
N GLY A 348 -12.40 17.67 -0.56
CA GLY A 348 -11.96 19.04 -0.36
C GLY A 348 -11.12 19.54 -1.54
N LEU A 349 -11.55 20.60 -2.20
CA LEU A 349 -10.81 21.33 -3.22
C LEU A 349 -10.18 22.58 -2.61
N THR A 350 -8.98 22.41 -2.05
CA THR A 350 -8.07 23.47 -1.58
C THR A 350 -7.15 23.99 -2.70
N GLY A 351 -7.27 23.44 -3.90
CA GLY A 351 -6.51 23.78 -5.10
C GLY A 351 -7.22 23.24 -6.35
N THR A 352 -6.45 22.95 -7.39
CA THR A 352 -6.97 22.46 -8.69
C THR A 352 -7.13 20.95 -8.69
N LEU A 353 -8.29 20.47 -9.15
CA LEU A 353 -8.49 19.12 -9.71
C LEU A 353 -8.45 19.24 -11.24
N VAL A 354 -7.50 18.54 -11.85
CA VAL A 354 -7.41 18.39 -13.31
C VAL A 354 -8.15 17.11 -13.69
N LEU A 355 -8.94 17.15 -14.77
CA LEU A 355 -9.69 16.02 -15.29
C LEU A 355 -9.26 15.72 -16.73
N GLY A 356 -9.15 14.44 -17.04
CA GLY A 356 -8.53 13.95 -18.28
C GLY A 356 -7.00 13.96 -18.24
N ASP A 357 -6.41 13.50 -19.34
CA ASP A 357 -4.98 13.35 -19.60
C ASP A 357 -4.56 14.07 -20.92
N SER A 358 -3.41 13.69 -21.48
CA SER A 358 -2.91 14.21 -22.77
C SER A 358 -3.47 13.54 -24.05
N LEU A 359 -4.37 12.55 -23.92
CA LEU A 359 -5.03 11.83 -25.02
C LEU A 359 -6.54 12.14 -25.09
N THR A 360 -7.14 12.47 -23.95
CA THR A 360 -8.57 12.76 -23.75
C THR A 360 -8.85 14.25 -23.55
N ASP A 361 -7.82 15.02 -23.17
CA ASP A 361 -7.81 16.47 -22.92
C ASP A 361 -8.75 16.97 -21.80
N THR A 362 -9.69 16.15 -21.31
CA THR A 362 -10.74 16.55 -20.36
C THR A 362 -11.47 15.38 -19.70
N GLY A 363 -12.27 15.64 -18.66
CA GLY A 363 -13.06 14.62 -17.98
C GLY A 363 -14.29 15.14 -17.21
N VAL A 364 -14.87 14.25 -16.41
CA VAL A 364 -16.14 14.42 -15.70
C VAL A 364 -15.96 14.21 -14.18
N LEU A 365 -16.43 15.18 -13.39
CA LEU A 365 -16.58 15.06 -11.94
C LEU A 365 -18.05 14.80 -11.60
N ASN A 366 -18.36 13.60 -11.10
CA ASN A 366 -19.69 13.22 -10.61
C ASN A 366 -19.73 13.29 -9.08
N ILE A 367 -20.77 13.91 -8.52
CA ILE A 367 -20.99 13.98 -7.06
C ILE A 367 -22.40 13.48 -6.75
N ASP A 368 -22.51 12.34 -6.06
CA ASP A 368 -23.80 11.72 -5.75
C ASP A 368 -24.60 12.48 -4.68
N SER A 369 -25.89 12.15 -4.54
CA SER A 369 -26.83 12.88 -3.67
C SER A 369 -26.54 12.79 -2.17
N SER A 370 -25.65 11.89 -1.75
CA SER A 370 -25.21 11.74 -0.35
C SER A 370 -23.90 12.47 -0.05
N SER A 371 -23.14 12.80 -1.10
CA SER A 371 -21.74 13.24 -0.99
C SER A 371 -21.56 14.76 -0.97
N ARG A 372 -20.36 15.21 -0.59
CA ARG A 372 -20.01 16.63 -0.43
C ARG A 372 -18.72 16.98 -1.18
N LEU A 373 -18.75 18.11 -1.88
CA LEU A 373 -17.54 18.80 -2.33
C LEU A 373 -17.38 20.06 -1.47
N ILE A 374 -16.22 20.26 -0.86
CA ILE A 374 -15.92 21.44 -0.02
C ILE A 374 -14.86 22.28 -0.74
N SER A 375 -15.03 23.59 -0.85
CA SER A 375 -14.02 24.44 -1.49
C SER A 375 -13.99 25.86 -0.95
N THR A 376 -12.78 26.39 -0.74
CA THR A 376 -12.53 27.76 -0.30
C THR A 376 -11.92 28.62 -1.41
N SER A 377 -11.06 28.03 -2.24
CA SER A 377 -10.48 28.66 -3.43
C SER A 377 -10.08 27.64 -4.51
N GLY A 378 -10.85 26.56 -4.62
CA GLY A 378 -10.51 25.43 -5.49
C GLY A 378 -10.98 25.60 -6.93
N SER A 379 -10.51 24.72 -7.81
CA SER A 379 -10.99 24.67 -9.19
C SER A 379 -11.09 23.26 -9.75
N VAL A 380 -11.93 23.10 -10.76
CA VAL A 380 -12.08 21.89 -11.60
C VAL A 380 -11.84 22.32 -13.05
N VAL A 381 -10.84 21.71 -13.70
CA VAL A 381 -10.36 22.12 -15.02
C VAL A 381 -10.12 20.92 -15.94
N PRO A 382 -10.22 21.09 -17.28
CA PRO A 382 -9.67 20.12 -18.23
C PRO A 382 -8.15 20.04 -18.11
N PHE A 383 -7.56 18.96 -18.60
CA PHE A 383 -6.12 18.83 -18.79
C PHE A 383 -5.60 19.89 -19.79
N SER A 384 -6.23 19.99 -20.96
CA SER A 384 -5.82 20.93 -22.01
C SER A 384 -6.65 22.21 -22.06
N ALA A 385 -5.97 23.34 -22.26
CA ALA A 385 -6.61 24.64 -22.44
C ALA A 385 -7.44 24.69 -23.74
N GLY A 386 -8.69 25.16 -23.64
CA GLY A 386 -9.64 25.23 -24.76
C GLY A 386 -10.71 24.13 -24.73
N PHE A 387 -10.49 23.07 -23.96
CA PHE A 387 -11.51 22.06 -23.64
C PHE A 387 -12.38 22.50 -22.45
N LEU A 388 -13.37 21.69 -22.09
CA LEU A 388 -14.34 21.97 -21.02
C LEU A 388 -14.52 20.74 -20.13
N ALA A 389 -14.07 20.84 -18.87
CA ALA A 389 -14.44 19.86 -17.86
C ALA A 389 -15.97 19.80 -17.67
N SER A 390 -16.52 18.68 -17.20
CA SER A 390 -17.96 18.59 -16.92
C SER A 390 -18.23 18.19 -15.47
N MET A 391 -19.02 18.99 -14.77
CA MET A 391 -19.30 18.82 -13.34
C MET A 391 -20.78 18.51 -13.10
N GLN A 392 -21.06 17.31 -12.58
CA GLN A 392 -22.40 16.76 -12.40
C GLN A 392 -22.72 16.69 -10.89
N ASN A 393 -23.54 17.63 -10.39
CA ASN A 393 -23.80 17.80 -8.97
C ASN A 393 -25.21 17.33 -8.56
N ALA A 394 -25.32 16.09 -8.05
CA ALA A 394 -26.50 15.63 -7.31
C ALA A 394 -26.36 15.86 -5.79
N GLY A 395 -25.13 15.98 -5.27
CA GLY A 395 -24.79 16.14 -3.86
C GLY A 395 -24.87 17.57 -3.33
N THR A 396 -23.95 17.91 -2.41
CA THR A 396 -23.82 19.27 -1.87
C THR A 396 -22.44 19.86 -2.18
N LEU A 397 -22.43 20.98 -2.90
CA LEU A 397 -21.28 21.89 -2.91
C LEU A 397 -21.32 22.76 -1.67
N ASP A 398 -20.19 22.92 -1.01
CA ASP A 398 -20.02 23.75 0.17
C ASP A 398 -18.88 24.74 -0.04
N LEU A 399 -19.25 26.01 -0.15
CA LEU A 399 -18.30 27.12 -0.24
C LEU A 399 -18.16 27.87 1.10
N SER A 400 -18.86 27.43 2.15
CA SER A 400 -19.08 28.23 3.35
C SER A 400 -17.89 28.34 4.33
N ASP A 401 -16.72 27.81 3.96
CA ASP A 401 -15.46 27.91 4.72
C ASP A 401 -15.63 27.60 6.23
N ALA A 402 -16.38 26.52 6.52
CA ALA A 402 -16.80 26.10 7.87
C ALA A 402 -17.53 27.18 8.73
N GLY A 403 -18.00 28.27 8.12
CA GLY A 403 -18.62 29.43 8.78
C GLY A 403 -17.72 30.66 8.91
N THR A 404 -16.48 30.64 8.38
CA THR A 404 -15.42 31.59 8.79
C THR A 404 -15.16 32.76 7.83
N SER A 405 -15.46 32.64 6.54
CA SER A 405 -15.27 33.71 5.55
C SER A 405 -16.50 33.91 4.64
N THR A 406 -16.56 35.02 3.91
CA THR A 406 -17.56 35.31 2.86
C THR A 406 -16.87 35.53 1.51
N ALA A 407 -15.85 34.71 1.26
CA ALA A 407 -14.95 34.76 0.11
C ALA A 407 -14.68 33.37 -0.49
N GLY A 408 -15.42 32.34 -0.05
CA GLY A 408 -15.28 30.98 -0.53
C GLY A 408 -15.62 30.88 -2.02
N THR A 409 -14.77 30.22 -2.79
CA THR A 409 -14.94 30.08 -4.24
C THR A 409 -14.64 28.66 -4.72
N LEU A 410 -15.41 28.26 -5.73
CA LEU A 410 -15.13 27.12 -6.59
C LEU A 410 -15.19 27.60 -8.03
N THR A 411 -14.14 27.35 -8.81
CA THR A 411 -14.11 27.69 -10.24
C THR A 411 -14.21 26.44 -11.11
N VAL A 412 -15.22 26.36 -11.97
CA VAL A 412 -15.38 25.29 -12.96
C VAL A 412 -15.03 25.83 -14.35
N THR A 413 -13.93 25.38 -14.93
CA THR A 413 -13.56 25.70 -16.31
C THR A 413 -14.24 24.70 -17.25
N GLY A 414 -15.52 24.91 -17.49
CA GLY A 414 -16.34 23.99 -18.27
C GLY A 414 -17.83 24.04 -17.93
N ASN A 415 -18.49 22.89 -18.02
CA ASN A 415 -19.93 22.74 -17.81
C ASN A 415 -20.26 22.44 -16.35
N TYR A 416 -21.36 23.01 -15.86
CA TYR A 416 -21.92 22.70 -14.55
C TYR A 416 -23.38 22.29 -14.69
N THR A 417 -23.72 21.07 -14.27
CA THR A 417 -25.09 20.53 -14.31
C THR A 417 -25.57 20.22 -12.90
N GLY A 418 -26.57 20.97 -12.43
CA GLY A 418 -27.29 20.61 -11.21
C GLY A 418 -28.23 19.43 -11.45
N GLN A 419 -28.03 18.32 -10.75
CA GLN A 419 -28.87 17.12 -10.80
C GLN A 419 -29.75 17.04 -9.54
N ASN A 420 -30.50 18.11 -9.25
CA ASN A 420 -31.20 18.32 -7.97
C ASN A 420 -30.27 18.44 -6.75
N GLY A 421 -28.98 18.71 -6.95
CA GLY A 421 -28.02 18.95 -5.89
C GLY A 421 -28.21 20.28 -5.16
N ARG A 422 -27.26 20.59 -4.28
CA ARG A 422 -27.26 21.75 -3.38
C ARG A 422 -25.99 22.58 -3.55
N LEU A 423 -26.11 23.87 -3.26
CA LEU A 423 -25.02 24.83 -3.13
C LEU A 423 -25.19 25.57 -1.81
N LEU A 424 -24.28 25.36 -0.86
CA LEU A 424 -24.23 26.05 0.43
C LEU A 424 -23.20 27.18 0.37
N LEU A 425 -23.63 28.39 0.75
CA LEU A 425 -22.81 29.60 0.74
C LEU A 425 -23.16 30.53 1.90
N LEU A 426 -22.18 31.28 2.39
CA LEU A 426 -22.37 32.44 3.27
C LEU A 426 -22.49 33.71 2.43
N SER A 427 -23.27 34.67 2.93
CA SER A 427 -23.40 36.00 2.34
C SER A 427 -23.63 37.03 3.43
N ALA A 428 -22.91 38.16 3.39
CA ALA A 428 -23.08 39.26 4.34
C ALA A 428 -24.24 40.16 3.88
N LEU A 429 -25.48 39.67 4.00
CA LEU A 429 -26.69 40.26 3.39
C LEU A 429 -26.81 41.79 3.62
N GLY A 430 -26.55 42.55 2.55
CA GLY A 430 -26.54 44.01 2.51
C GLY A 430 -26.97 44.53 1.13
N ASP A 431 -26.21 45.48 0.58
CA ASP A 431 -26.45 46.05 -0.76
C ASP A 431 -25.64 45.32 -1.86
N ASP A 432 -25.56 45.89 -3.06
CA ASP A 432 -24.88 45.29 -4.21
C ASP A 432 -23.37 45.03 -3.99
N ALA A 433 -22.73 45.65 -3.00
CA ALA A 433 -21.31 45.49 -2.68
C ALA A 433 -21.03 44.42 -1.60
N SER A 434 -22.06 43.68 -1.16
CA SER A 434 -21.94 42.68 -0.08
C SER A 434 -20.98 41.54 -0.44
N ALA A 435 -20.15 41.13 0.53
CA ALA A 435 -19.33 39.93 0.41
C ALA A 435 -20.18 38.65 0.42
N SER A 436 -19.78 37.66 -0.38
CA SER A 436 -20.50 36.39 -0.53
C SER A 436 -19.61 35.32 -1.14
N ASP A 437 -19.74 34.08 -0.68
CA ASP A 437 -19.14 32.94 -1.36
C ASP A 437 -19.85 32.71 -2.70
N ARG A 438 -19.14 32.10 -3.65
CA ARG A 438 -19.48 32.17 -5.08
C ARG A 438 -19.02 30.95 -5.89
N LEU A 439 -19.96 30.33 -6.60
CA LEU A 439 -19.64 29.40 -7.66
C LEU A 439 -19.28 30.18 -8.93
N VAL A 440 -18.09 29.98 -9.49
CA VAL A 440 -17.62 30.61 -10.72
C VAL A 440 -17.60 29.56 -11.83
N VAL A 441 -18.12 29.88 -13.01
CA VAL A 441 -18.09 29.00 -14.18
C VAL A 441 -17.55 29.75 -15.38
N ALA A 442 -16.56 29.18 -16.06
CA ALA A 442 -15.87 29.77 -17.20
C ALA A 442 -16.09 28.96 -18.48
N GLN A 443 -16.35 29.67 -19.58
CA GLN A 443 -16.53 29.17 -20.96
C GLN A 443 -17.75 28.26 -21.21
N GLY A 444 -18.04 27.29 -20.34
CA GLY A 444 -19.09 26.28 -20.56
C GLY A 444 -20.49 26.70 -20.13
N ARG A 445 -21.35 25.69 -19.91
CA ARG A 445 -22.80 25.87 -19.70
C ARG A 445 -23.23 25.48 -18.29
N ILE A 446 -23.96 26.38 -17.63
CA ILE A 446 -24.63 26.20 -16.34
C ILE A 446 -26.07 25.76 -16.59
N SER A 447 -26.43 24.52 -16.25
CA SER A 447 -27.73 23.91 -16.58
C SER A 447 -28.30 23.01 -15.47
N GLY A 448 -29.46 22.40 -15.73
CA GLY A 448 -30.15 21.51 -14.79
C GLY A 448 -30.89 22.29 -13.70
N SER A 449 -30.78 21.83 -12.44
CA SER A 449 -31.29 22.52 -11.26
C SER A 449 -30.50 22.22 -9.98
N THR A 450 -30.18 23.27 -9.22
CA THR A 450 -29.48 23.25 -7.93
C THR A 450 -30.27 24.07 -6.90
N ARG A 451 -30.40 23.57 -5.66
CA ARG A 451 -31.01 24.30 -4.54
C ARG A 451 -29.94 25.03 -3.71
N MET A 452 -29.99 26.35 -3.76
CA MET A 452 -29.08 27.25 -3.05
C MET A 452 -29.53 27.44 -1.60
N ILE A 453 -28.60 27.31 -0.66
CA ILE A 453 -28.78 27.57 0.77
C ILE A 453 -27.81 28.70 1.12
N VAL A 454 -28.36 29.91 1.23
CA VAL A 454 -27.60 31.08 1.70
C VAL A 454 -27.74 31.17 3.22
N ARG A 455 -26.62 31.34 3.92
CA ARG A 455 -26.59 31.70 5.35
C ARG A 455 -26.11 33.14 5.48
N ASN A 456 -26.86 33.95 6.25
CA ASN A 456 -26.45 35.32 6.53
C ASN A 456 -25.24 35.32 7.48
N SER A 457 -24.13 35.95 7.07
CA SER A 457 -22.93 36.14 7.90
C SER A 457 -22.77 37.63 8.24
N GLY A 458 -23.35 38.04 9.37
CA GLY A 458 -23.23 39.41 9.90
C GLY A 458 -24.01 40.51 9.14
N GLY A 459 -24.68 40.19 8.03
CA GLY A 459 -25.44 41.16 7.23
C GLY A 459 -26.66 41.73 7.96
N LEU A 460 -26.81 43.05 7.93
CA LEU A 460 -27.92 43.77 8.57
C LEU A 460 -29.14 43.98 7.66
N GLY A 461 -28.98 43.70 6.35
CA GLY A 461 -29.96 43.98 5.32
C GLY A 461 -29.89 45.41 4.78
N ALA A 462 -29.86 45.56 3.45
CA ALA A 462 -29.97 46.84 2.77
C ALA A 462 -30.65 46.68 1.39
N LEU A 463 -30.98 47.79 0.73
CA LEU A 463 -31.60 47.78 -0.60
C LEU A 463 -30.54 47.66 -1.71
N THR A 464 -30.57 46.55 -2.45
CA THR A 464 -29.84 46.38 -3.72
C THR A 464 -30.47 47.27 -4.80
N ARG A 465 -29.65 48.04 -5.52
CA ARG A 465 -30.07 48.98 -6.57
C ARG A 465 -29.48 48.67 -7.94
N GLY A 466 -28.43 47.86 -8.01
CA GLY A 466 -27.76 47.42 -9.22
C GLY A 466 -28.05 45.96 -9.54
N ASN A 467 -26.99 45.16 -9.66
CA ASN A 467 -27.11 43.75 -10.01
C ASN A 467 -27.71 42.90 -8.87
N GLY A 468 -27.54 43.30 -7.60
CA GLY A 468 -27.67 42.43 -6.43
C GLY A 468 -26.34 41.76 -6.04
N ILE A 469 -26.36 40.97 -4.97
CA ILE A 469 -25.19 40.27 -4.42
C ILE A 469 -24.86 39.05 -5.29
N GLU A 470 -23.70 39.01 -5.96
CA GLU A 470 -23.35 37.93 -6.89
C GLU A 470 -22.95 36.63 -6.16
N VAL A 471 -23.74 35.58 -6.38
CA VAL A 471 -23.62 34.25 -5.74
C VAL A 471 -23.26 33.13 -6.72
N VAL A 472 -23.51 33.34 -8.02
CA VAL A 472 -22.95 32.51 -9.09
C VAL A 472 -22.47 33.44 -10.19
N GLN A 473 -21.25 33.25 -10.67
CA GLN A 473 -20.62 34.10 -11.68
C GLN A 473 -20.35 33.32 -12.96
N ALA A 474 -20.81 33.85 -14.10
CA ALA A 474 -20.50 33.33 -15.42
C ALA A 474 -19.46 34.22 -16.12
N ILE A 475 -18.32 33.66 -16.52
CA ILE A 475 -17.21 34.39 -17.17
C ILE A 475 -16.73 33.72 -18.46
N ASN A 476 -15.93 34.45 -19.23
CA ASN A 476 -15.24 33.96 -20.44
C ASN A 476 -16.19 33.30 -21.46
N GLY A 477 -17.40 33.84 -21.62
CA GLY A 477 -18.43 33.32 -22.54
C GLY A 477 -19.40 32.29 -21.94
N ALA A 478 -19.26 31.94 -20.65
CA ALA A 478 -20.15 30.98 -20.01
C ALA A 478 -21.64 31.38 -20.09
N THR A 479 -22.50 30.39 -20.31
CA THR A 479 -23.94 30.55 -20.47
C THR A 479 -24.72 29.88 -19.33
N SER A 480 -25.93 30.34 -19.04
CA SER A 480 -26.77 29.76 -17.99
C SER A 480 -28.23 29.64 -18.39
N ASP A 481 -28.89 28.58 -17.93
CA ASP A 481 -30.34 28.35 -18.06
C ASP A 481 -31.13 28.94 -16.90
N ASN A 482 -32.37 29.39 -17.16
CA ASN A 482 -33.26 29.98 -16.16
C ASN A 482 -33.67 29.02 -15.01
N THR A 483 -33.41 27.72 -15.12
CA THR A 483 -33.74 26.70 -14.10
C THR A 483 -32.57 26.32 -13.19
N ALA A 484 -31.36 26.78 -13.51
CA ALA A 484 -30.12 26.24 -12.94
C ALA A 484 -30.00 26.40 -11.42
N PHE A 485 -30.55 27.47 -10.85
CA PHE A 485 -30.57 27.71 -9.40
C PHE A 485 -31.94 28.16 -8.89
N SER A 486 -32.22 27.80 -7.63
CA SER A 486 -33.38 28.26 -6.85
C SER A 486 -32.98 28.39 -5.38
N LEU A 487 -33.61 29.29 -4.62
CA LEU A 487 -33.43 29.31 -3.15
C LEU A 487 -34.18 28.14 -2.52
N GLN A 488 -33.54 27.39 -1.62
CA GLN A 488 -34.21 26.33 -0.87
C GLN A 488 -35.11 26.86 0.25
N ASN A 489 -34.75 28.01 0.83
CA ASN A 489 -35.43 28.64 1.96
C ASN A 489 -35.66 30.14 1.67
N PRO A 490 -36.69 30.79 2.26
CA PRO A 490 -36.78 32.25 2.30
C PRO A 490 -35.54 32.86 2.97
N LEU A 491 -35.06 33.99 2.45
CA LEU A 491 -33.82 34.63 2.86
C LEU A 491 -34.05 36.10 3.25
N SER A 492 -33.75 36.50 4.48
CA SER A 492 -34.00 37.87 4.94
C SER A 492 -32.93 38.39 5.91
N ALA A 493 -32.78 39.72 5.95
CA ALA A 493 -31.98 40.43 6.94
C ALA A 493 -32.62 41.81 7.21
N GLY A 494 -32.74 42.18 8.49
CA GLY A 494 -33.41 43.43 8.88
C GLY A 494 -34.83 43.53 8.31
N ALA A 495 -35.13 44.65 7.64
CA ALA A 495 -36.41 44.90 6.97
C ALA A 495 -36.48 44.37 5.52
N TYR A 496 -35.48 43.59 5.08
CA TYR A 496 -35.28 43.23 3.67
C TYR A 496 -35.46 41.72 3.44
N GLN A 497 -36.32 41.39 2.47
CA GLN A 497 -36.47 40.04 1.92
C GLN A 497 -35.63 39.95 0.65
N TYR A 498 -34.75 38.97 0.58
CA TYR A 498 -33.90 38.68 -0.58
C TYR A 498 -34.52 37.58 -1.45
N TYR A 499 -34.33 37.72 -2.76
CA TYR A 499 -34.77 36.81 -3.80
C TYR A 499 -33.62 36.58 -4.79
N LEU A 500 -33.53 35.37 -5.33
CA LEU A 500 -32.49 34.98 -6.30
C LEU A 500 -32.97 35.26 -7.73
N PHE A 501 -32.18 36.00 -8.49
CA PHE A 501 -32.42 36.33 -9.90
C PHE A 501 -31.24 35.91 -10.77
N LYS A 502 -31.53 35.42 -11.97
CA LYS A 502 -30.56 35.32 -13.07
C LYS A 502 -30.45 36.66 -13.80
N GLY A 503 -29.24 37.03 -14.20
CA GLY A 503 -28.96 38.21 -15.00
C GLY A 503 -28.90 39.49 -14.18
N GLY A 504 -27.81 40.24 -14.28
CA GLY A 504 -27.65 41.57 -13.68
C GLY A 504 -28.35 42.69 -14.48
N ALA A 505 -28.15 43.92 -14.04
CA ALA A 505 -28.55 45.14 -14.75
C ALA A 505 -27.42 45.69 -15.66
N THR A 506 -26.18 45.23 -15.49
CA THR A 506 -25.03 45.61 -16.33
C THR A 506 -24.82 44.61 -17.47
N ALA A 507 -24.42 45.10 -18.65
CA ALA A 507 -24.07 44.22 -19.77
C ALA A 507 -22.93 43.24 -19.41
N GLY A 508 -23.00 42.01 -19.93
CA GLY A 508 -22.05 40.92 -19.64
C GLY A 508 -22.34 40.16 -18.35
N SER A 509 -23.43 40.46 -17.64
CA SER A 509 -23.84 39.78 -16.40
C SER A 509 -25.10 38.92 -16.56
N GLU A 510 -25.58 38.72 -17.79
CA GLU A 510 -26.86 38.08 -18.13
C GLU A 510 -26.92 36.60 -17.73
N ASN A 511 -25.76 35.97 -17.49
CA ASN A 511 -25.62 34.57 -17.09
C ASN A 511 -25.15 34.36 -15.64
N SER A 512 -24.74 35.42 -14.94
CA SER A 512 -24.52 35.40 -13.49
C SER A 512 -25.86 35.37 -12.73
N TRP A 513 -25.81 35.03 -11.44
CA TRP A 513 -26.95 35.00 -10.54
C TRP A 513 -26.69 35.82 -9.27
N PHE A 514 -27.73 36.55 -8.87
CA PHE A 514 -27.64 37.60 -7.85
C PHE A 514 -28.79 37.52 -6.85
N LEU A 515 -28.51 37.83 -5.58
CA LEU A 515 -29.53 38.09 -4.56
C LEU A 515 -29.95 39.56 -4.61
N ARG A 516 -31.23 39.84 -4.84
CA ARG A 516 -31.81 41.19 -4.77
C ARG A 516 -32.78 41.31 -3.63
N SER A 517 -32.76 42.43 -2.92
CA SER A 517 -33.67 42.72 -1.83
C SER A 517 -34.88 43.56 -2.24
N ALA A 518 -36.00 43.32 -1.55
CA ALA A 518 -37.13 44.24 -1.47
C ALA A 518 -37.45 44.52 0.00
N VAL A 519 -38.02 45.70 0.28
CA VAL A 519 -38.50 46.04 1.63
C VAL A 519 -39.76 45.23 1.94
N ILE A 520 -39.80 44.59 3.10
CA ILE A 520 -41.00 43.89 3.58
C ILE A 520 -42.04 44.95 3.94
N ALA A 521 -43.17 44.95 3.24
CA ALA A 521 -44.29 45.84 3.56
C ALA A 521 -44.86 45.50 4.95
N PRO A 522 -45.10 46.49 5.83
CA PRO A 522 -45.76 46.24 7.10
C PRO A 522 -47.20 45.76 6.86
N PRO A 523 -47.74 44.86 7.71
CA PRO A 523 -49.11 44.40 7.56
C PRO A 523 -50.09 45.58 7.65
N THR A 524 -51.07 45.62 6.75
CA THR A 524 -52.12 46.63 6.77
C THR A 524 -52.89 46.56 8.09
N PRO A 525 -53.09 47.68 8.81
CA PRO A 525 -53.87 47.68 10.05
C PRO A 525 -55.26 47.08 9.84
N VAL A 526 -55.68 46.22 10.77
CA VAL A 526 -57.07 45.74 10.81
C VAL A 526 -57.97 46.93 11.15
N PRO A 527 -59.06 47.18 10.40
CA PRO A 527 -60.03 48.23 10.75
C PRO A 527 -60.63 48.02 12.16
N PRO A 528 -60.97 49.11 12.87
CA PRO A 528 -61.54 49.05 14.22
C PRO A 528 -63.00 48.56 14.25
#